data_AF-A0ABD3NQW8-F1
#
_entry.id   AF-A0ABD3NQW8-F1
#
_cell.length_a   1.000
_cell.length_b   1.000
_cell.length_c   1.000
_cell.angle_alpha   90.00
_cell.angle_beta   90.00
_cell.angle_gamma   90.00
#
_symmetry.space_group_name_H-M   'P 1'
#
loop_
_entity.id
_entity.type
_entity.pdbx_description
1 polymer ?
#
loop_
_entity_poly.entity_id
_entity_poly.type
_entity_poly.pdbx_seq_one_letter_code
_entity_poly.pdbx_strand_id
1 'polypeptide(L)'
;MSFLKQKRSVDDIWPMYNKAVLVRVDFNVRVRNGAIAKSKDHRIRAAIPTIRKIIDQGGKAILMSHMGRPTGHKFAALKTCEEQKRRYLQIWSDEAGAGCTTFFSLCSGEDKKKILSWSSVSELANAVNETEGAGKTDLFASLNVEEKKSLLNRFQASDDRYSNFVFPHLRTYNGFEDELTLRPVAVRLSEILNESGLSPRVDVKFAEDCLNADEIVNTLEPGQVLLLENVRFYSDENSRKGSERRIMAQRIASYGDYFVSDAFGTCHRINSATMVDIPAVLGHGGTGYLLQSEISAYSKILGGAAPRPIVAIVGGTKVSDKILLLEHIMNKIDCLIIGGALAFTFLKAAGYSIVIRSTRPSFEDKYCEEQNIDELARSFLLTARSCNVEILLPSDHVCHTRCEPTDAAVITKDANAPRRLHGARYRSADRRRGKSAY
;
A
#
# COMPACT_ATOMS: atom_id res chain seq x y z
N MET A 1 -7.35 30.33 1.17
CA MET A 1 -6.01 30.19 0.56
C MET A 1 -4.87 29.88 1.54
N SER A 2 -5.10 29.64 2.85
CA SER A 2 -4.02 29.48 3.85
C SER A 2 -3.54 28.03 4.13
N PHE A 3 -4.02 27.03 3.39
CA PHE A 3 -3.87 25.61 3.77
C PHE A 3 -2.53 24.95 3.41
N LEU A 4 -1.76 25.52 2.49
CA LEU A 4 -0.44 25.02 2.09
C LEU A 4 0.68 25.98 2.50
N LYS A 5 0.62 26.46 3.76
CA LYS A 5 1.81 27.08 4.37
C LYS A 5 2.95 26.07 4.37
N GLN A 6 4.16 26.55 4.14
CA GLN A 6 5.39 25.77 4.25
C GLN A 6 5.37 25.00 5.58
N LYS A 7 5.37 23.68 5.48
CA LYS A 7 5.43 22.78 6.63
C LYS A 7 6.89 22.59 7.02
N ARG A 8 7.12 22.34 8.31
CA ARG A 8 8.44 21.89 8.76
C ARG A 8 8.75 20.54 8.10
N SER A 9 9.99 20.33 7.70
CA SER A 9 10.46 19.07 7.15
C SER A 9 11.33 18.31 8.14
N VAL A 10 11.73 17.11 7.76
CA VAL A 10 12.75 16.33 8.47
C VAL A 10 14.09 17.07 8.59
N ASP A 11 14.37 18.07 7.74
CA ASP A 11 15.58 18.91 7.85
C ASP A 11 15.55 19.86 9.04
N ASP A 12 14.36 20.23 9.51
CA ASP A 12 14.19 21.15 10.64
C ASP A 12 14.36 20.46 12.00
N ILE A 13 14.57 19.14 12.01
CA ILE A 13 14.80 18.35 13.22
C ILE A 13 16.32 18.31 13.47
N TRP A 14 16.80 19.17 14.37
CA TRP A 14 18.20 19.23 14.76
C TRP A 14 18.36 19.65 16.23
N PRO A 15 19.28 19.03 17.00
CA PRO A 15 20.09 17.85 16.68
C PRO A 15 19.29 16.53 16.77
N MET A 16 19.66 15.54 15.96
CA MET A 16 18.96 14.24 15.87
C MET A 16 19.68 13.07 16.56
N TYR A 17 20.92 13.27 17.03
CA TYR A 17 21.70 12.21 17.66
C TYR A 17 20.98 11.61 18.88
N ASN A 18 20.85 10.29 18.90
CA ASN A 18 20.18 9.49 19.92
C ASN A 18 18.67 9.81 20.12
N LYS A 19 18.06 10.59 19.21
CA LYS A 19 16.61 10.86 19.23
C LYS A 19 15.85 9.79 18.46
N ALA A 20 14.76 9.32 19.03
CA ALA A 20 13.85 8.39 18.37
C ALA A 20 12.85 9.18 17.51
N VAL A 21 12.85 8.91 16.21
CA VAL A 21 11.99 9.59 15.24
C VAL A 21 10.96 8.60 14.73
N LEU A 22 9.70 8.83 15.10
CA LEU A 22 8.55 8.13 14.57
C LEU A 22 8.29 8.56 13.13
N VAL A 23 8.33 7.63 12.18
CA VAL A 23 8.11 7.90 10.75
C VAL A 23 6.92 7.14 10.23
N ARG A 24 5.90 7.86 9.76
CA ARG A 24 4.75 7.25 9.09
C ARG A 24 5.01 7.15 7.59
N VAL A 25 5.16 5.94 7.07
CA VAL A 25 5.53 5.64 5.68
C VAL A 25 4.42 4.87 4.95
N ASP A 26 4.41 4.90 3.61
CA ASP A 26 3.51 4.08 2.78
C ASP A 26 4.25 2.83 2.27
N PHE A 27 4.20 1.73 3.02
CA PHE A 27 4.71 0.42 2.59
C PHE A 27 3.62 -0.54 2.13
N ASN A 28 2.48 -0.03 1.67
CA ASN A 28 1.43 -0.88 1.11
C ASN A 28 1.82 -1.33 -0.30
N VAL A 29 2.63 -2.39 -0.38
CA VAL A 29 3.20 -2.99 -1.61
C VAL A 29 2.64 -4.39 -1.86
N ARG A 30 2.72 -4.88 -3.10
CA ARG A 30 2.27 -6.23 -3.42
C ARG A 30 3.32 -7.25 -3.01
N VAL A 31 2.94 -8.16 -2.12
CA VAL A 31 3.73 -9.33 -1.74
C VAL A 31 3.23 -10.54 -2.54
N ARG A 32 4.14 -11.38 -3.03
CA ARG A 32 3.83 -12.69 -3.62
C ARG A 32 4.75 -13.73 -3.02
N ASN A 33 4.17 -14.83 -2.53
CA ASN A 33 4.92 -15.93 -1.91
C ASN A 33 5.90 -15.45 -0.83
N GLY A 34 5.47 -14.52 0.03
CA GLY A 34 6.29 -13.95 1.09
C GLY A 34 7.40 -12.99 0.64
N ALA A 35 7.51 -12.69 -0.66
CA ALA A 35 8.56 -11.84 -1.21
C ALA A 35 8.00 -10.62 -1.98
N ILE A 36 8.82 -9.56 -2.07
CA ILE A 36 8.50 -8.35 -2.82
C ILE A 36 9.43 -8.28 -4.04
N ALA A 37 8.84 -8.30 -5.24
CA ALA A 37 9.62 -8.15 -6.47
C ALA A 37 10.28 -6.77 -6.54
N LYS A 38 11.55 -6.70 -6.97
CA LYS A 38 12.29 -5.43 -7.14
C LYS A 38 11.55 -4.41 -8.02
N SER A 39 10.80 -4.88 -9.04
CA SER A 39 9.99 -4.01 -9.90
C SER A 39 8.74 -3.41 -9.22
N LYS A 40 8.48 -3.76 -7.95
CA LYS A 40 7.30 -3.35 -7.16
C LYS A 40 7.64 -2.68 -5.83
N ASP A 41 8.91 -2.52 -5.49
CA ASP A 41 9.37 -1.92 -4.23
C ASP A 41 9.44 -0.38 -4.23
N HIS A 42 8.95 0.27 -5.30
CA HIS A 42 8.98 1.74 -5.47
C HIS A 42 8.55 2.54 -4.24
N ARG A 43 7.52 2.08 -3.50
CA ARG A 43 7.07 2.77 -2.29
C ARG A 43 8.05 2.65 -1.12
N ILE A 44 8.75 1.53 -1.02
CA ILE A 44 9.83 1.33 -0.03
C ILE A 44 10.99 2.26 -0.37
N ARG A 45 11.39 2.28 -1.65
CA ARG A 45 12.46 3.17 -2.15
C ARG A 45 12.17 4.65 -1.93
N ALA A 46 10.91 5.06 -2.08
CA ALA A 46 10.51 6.46 -1.87
C ALA A 46 10.74 6.97 -0.44
N ALA A 47 10.70 6.09 0.57
CA ALA A 47 10.94 6.46 1.96
C ALA A 47 12.43 6.48 2.35
N ILE A 48 13.31 5.88 1.54
CA ILE A 48 14.74 5.74 1.85
C ILE A 48 15.43 7.08 2.15
N PRO A 49 15.22 8.17 1.37
CA PRO A 49 15.86 9.44 1.67
C PRO A 49 15.53 9.96 3.07
N THR A 50 14.27 9.83 3.51
CA THR A 50 13.82 10.28 4.84
C THR A 50 14.43 9.41 5.94
N ILE A 51 14.46 8.09 5.75
CA ILE A 51 15.07 7.15 6.70
C ILE A 51 16.56 7.44 6.84
N ARG A 52 17.26 7.63 5.72
CA ARG A 52 18.70 7.96 5.68
C ARG A 52 19.02 9.25 6.41
N LYS A 53 18.25 10.32 6.14
CA LYS A 53 18.39 11.59 6.87
C LYS A 53 18.38 11.41 8.38
N ILE A 54 17.57 10.47 8.89
CA ILE A 54 17.47 10.21 10.32
C ILE A 54 18.68 9.44 10.84
N ILE A 55 18.96 8.28 10.24
CA ILE A 55 20.01 7.38 10.76
C ILE A 55 21.42 7.91 10.53
N ASP A 56 21.66 8.64 9.43
CA ASP A 56 22.97 9.20 9.12
C ASP A 56 23.35 10.36 10.07
N GLN A 57 22.37 10.94 10.78
CA GLN A 57 22.58 11.91 11.87
C GLN A 57 22.60 11.27 13.26
N GLY A 58 22.63 9.94 13.34
CA GLY A 58 22.60 9.18 14.60
C GLY A 58 21.23 9.15 15.28
N GLY A 59 20.16 9.50 14.58
CA GLY A 59 18.79 9.28 15.04
C GLY A 59 18.41 7.80 14.97
N LYS A 60 17.35 7.42 15.67
CA LYS A 60 16.75 6.08 15.64
C LYS A 60 15.44 6.15 14.87
N ALA A 61 15.34 5.48 13.74
CA ALA A 61 14.15 5.55 12.89
C ALA A 61 13.14 4.47 13.29
N ILE A 62 11.97 4.86 13.81
CA ILE A 62 10.89 3.94 14.18
C ILE A 62 9.76 4.11 13.17
N LEU A 63 9.68 3.16 12.25
CA LEU A 63 8.79 3.18 11.10
C LEU A 63 7.46 2.53 11.44
N MET A 64 6.37 3.15 11.00
CA MET A 64 5.03 2.60 11.08
C MET A 64 4.36 2.69 9.72
N SER A 65 3.72 1.60 9.31
CA SER A 65 3.04 1.52 8.01
C SER A 65 1.76 0.69 8.14
N HIS A 66 1.06 0.51 7.03
CA HIS A 66 -0.01 -0.46 6.91
C HIS A 66 0.17 -1.28 5.62
N MET A 67 -0.42 -2.47 5.61
CA MET A 67 -0.54 -3.31 4.42
C MET A 67 -2.00 -3.68 4.24
N GLY A 68 -2.53 -3.54 3.02
CA GLY A 68 -3.89 -3.95 2.69
C GLY A 68 -4.97 -3.35 3.60
N ARG A 69 -6.01 -4.15 3.86
CA ARG A 69 -7.18 -3.79 4.67
C ARG A 69 -7.54 -4.98 5.57
N PRO A 70 -6.73 -5.26 6.61
CA PRO A 70 -7.07 -6.30 7.57
C PRO A 70 -8.36 -5.93 8.31
N THR A 71 -9.01 -6.95 8.87
CA THR A 71 -10.23 -6.83 9.67
C THR A 71 -10.00 -5.91 10.87
N GLY A 72 -8.86 -6.09 11.54
CA GLY A 72 -8.42 -5.27 12.67
C GLY A 72 -9.20 -5.51 13.96
N HIS A 73 -8.54 -5.36 15.11
CA HIS A 73 -9.12 -5.60 16.44
C HIS A 73 -9.00 -4.41 17.36
N LYS A 74 -9.87 -4.35 18.38
CA LYS A 74 -9.80 -3.26 19.35
C LYS A 74 -8.72 -3.52 20.37
N PHE A 75 -7.80 -2.58 20.55
CA PHE A 75 -6.76 -2.67 21.57
C PHE A 75 -7.35 -2.81 22.99
N ALA A 76 -8.41 -2.07 23.29
CA ALA A 76 -9.08 -2.15 24.59
C ALA A 76 -9.64 -3.54 24.92
N ALA A 77 -10.09 -4.31 23.91
CA ALA A 77 -10.60 -5.66 24.10
C ALA A 77 -9.50 -6.65 24.52
N LEU A 78 -8.23 -6.37 24.23
CA LEU A 78 -7.09 -7.19 24.63
C LEU A 78 -6.65 -6.96 26.07
N LYS A 79 -7.02 -5.83 26.68
CA LYS A 79 -6.53 -5.39 27.99
C LYS A 79 -7.31 -6.02 29.17
N THR A 80 -8.54 -6.46 28.96
CA THR A 80 -9.49 -6.77 30.05
C THR A 80 -9.67 -8.24 30.41
N CYS A 81 -8.94 -9.19 29.81
CA CYS A 81 -9.16 -10.61 30.14
C CYS A 81 -7.87 -11.44 30.26
N GLU A 82 -7.26 -11.39 31.44
CA GLU A 82 -6.09 -12.22 31.82
C GLU A 82 -6.42 -13.73 31.82
N GLU A 83 -7.66 -14.12 32.13
CA GLU A 83 -8.09 -15.52 32.07
C GLU A 83 -8.31 -16.02 30.63
N GLN A 84 -8.79 -15.18 29.70
CA GLN A 84 -8.87 -15.58 28.28
C GLN A 84 -7.50 -15.65 27.62
N LYS A 85 -6.56 -14.75 27.96
CA LYS A 85 -5.15 -14.88 27.54
C LYS A 85 -4.53 -16.23 27.94
N ARG A 86 -4.87 -16.76 29.13
CA ARG A 86 -4.38 -18.07 29.63
C ARG A 86 -5.16 -19.28 29.07
N ARG A 87 -6.48 -19.21 28.99
CA ARG A 87 -7.35 -20.32 28.56
C ARG A 87 -7.25 -20.62 27.06
N TYR A 88 -6.73 -19.68 26.27
CA TYR A 88 -6.62 -19.80 24.81
C TYR A 88 -5.24 -20.20 24.27
N LEU A 89 -4.23 -20.32 25.14
CA LEU A 89 -3.00 -21.08 24.83
C LEU A 89 -3.28 -22.56 24.52
N GLN A 90 -4.50 -23.04 24.78
CA GLN A 90 -4.99 -24.37 24.42
C GLN A 90 -5.71 -24.45 23.06
N ILE A 91 -5.86 -23.37 22.28
CA ILE A 91 -6.48 -23.43 20.94
C ILE A 91 -5.44 -23.92 19.91
N TRP A 92 -5.05 -25.19 20.01
CA TRP A 92 -4.28 -25.87 18.97
C TRP A 92 -5.02 -27.07 18.38
N SER A 93 -6.25 -27.31 18.81
CA SER A 93 -7.02 -28.49 18.41
C SER A 93 -7.90 -28.29 17.17
N ASP A 94 -8.48 -27.11 16.92
CA ASP A 94 -9.74 -27.09 16.13
C ASP A 94 -9.74 -26.40 14.76
N GLU A 95 -8.72 -25.66 14.32
CA GLU A 95 -8.81 -24.99 13.01
C GLU A 95 -8.17 -25.80 11.87
N ALA A 96 -8.88 -25.89 10.75
CA ALA A 96 -8.79 -26.87 9.65
C ALA A 96 -7.53 -26.79 8.75
N GLY A 97 -6.34 -26.51 9.31
CA GLY A 97 -5.06 -26.68 8.62
C GLY A 97 -4.67 -25.59 7.63
N ALA A 98 -5.41 -24.48 7.54
CA ALA A 98 -5.19 -23.42 6.55
C ALA A 98 -3.83 -22.69 6.71
N GLY A 99 -3.21 -22.72 7.90
CA GLY A 99 -1.92 -22.04 8.17
C GLY A 99 -0.68 -22.92 8.02
N CYS A 100 -0.81 -24.24 7.89
CA CYS A 100 0.33 -25.16 7.94
C CYS A 100 1.25 -25.01 6.72
N THR A 101 0.67 -24.90 5.52
CA THR A 101 1.44 -24.78 4.28
C THR A 101 2.14 -23.41 4.18
N THR A 102 1.48 -22.35 4.67
CA THR A 102 2.06 -21.01 4.75
C THR A 102 3.26 -20.98 5.69
N PHE A 103 3.13 -21.54 6.90
CA PHE A 103 4.24 -21.66 7.84
C PHE A 103 5.40 -22.47 7.24
N PHE A 104 5.11 -23.63 6.64
CA PHE A 104 6.12 -24.47 6.01
C PHE A 104 6.86 -23.73 4.88
N SER A 105 6.17 -22.89 4.10
CA SER A 105 6.80 -22.11 3.02
C SER A 105 7.85 -21.11 3.51
N LEU A 106 7.74 -20.66 4.77
CA LEU A 106 8.65 -19.70 5.41
C LEU A 106 9.88 -20.37 6.05
N CYS A 107 9.87 -21.69 6.22
CA CYS A 107 11.01 -22.43 6.75
C CYS A 107 12.20 -22.44 5.77
N SER A 108 13.43 -22.53 6.30
CA SER A 108 14.63 -22.64 5.48
C SER A 108 14.64 -23.95 4.67
N GLY A 109 15.50 -24.04 3.65
CA GLY A 109 15.62 -25.26 2.84
C GLY A 109 16.01 -26.51 3.65
N GLU A 110 16.85 -26.33 4.67
CA GLU A 110 17.27 -27.38 5.61
C GLU A 110 16.13 -27.77 6.56
N ASP A 111 15.40 -26.80 7.09
CA ASP A 111 14.25 -27.03 7.96
C ASP A 111 13.11 -27.75 7.22
N LYS A 112 12.82 -27.34 5.98
CA LYS A 112 11.85 -28.03 5.11
C LYS A 112 12.24 -29.48 4.87
N LYS A 113 13.53 -29.77 4.69
CA LYS A 113 14.05 -31.14 4.51
C LYS A 113 13.91 -31.96 5.80
N LYS A 114 14.23 -31.36 6.94
CA LYS A 114 14.07 -31.98 8.27
C LYS A 114 12.60 -32.32 8.55
N ILE A 115 11.69 -31.38 8.30
CA ILE A 115 10.23 -31.58 8.48
C ILE A 115 9.71 -32.68 7.55
N LEU A 116 10.03 -32.63 6.25
CA LEU A 116 9.58 -33.64 5.29
C LEU A 116 10.21 -35.01 5.51
N SER A 117 11.38 -35.11 6.14
CA SER A 117 11.99 -36.39 6.49
C SER A 117 11.15 -37.21 7.47
N TRP A 118 10.25 -36.57 8.22
CA TRP A 118 9.33 -37.25 9.14
C TRP A 118 7.95 -37.54 8.53
N SER A 119 7.72 -37.12 7.27
CA SER A 119 6.44 -37.28 6.59
C SER A 119 6.30 -38.62 5.87
N SER A 120 5.06 -38.97 5.52
CA SER A 120 4.73 -40.12 4.67
C SER A 120 5.34 -40.03 3.26
N VAL A 121 5.72 -38.84 2.81
CA VAL A 121 6.36 -38.59 1.50
C VAL A 121 7.88 -38.42 1.61
N SER A 122 8.50 -38.91 2.69
CA SER A 122 9.94 -38.75 2.95
C SER A 122 10.85 -39.28 1.82
N GLU A 123 10.51 -40.40 1.20
CA GLU A 123 11.25 -40.95 0.05
C GLU A 123 11.19 -40.03 -1.18
N LEU A 124 10.01 -39.48 -1.47
CA LEU A 124 9.80 -38.52 -2.56
C LEU A 124 10.51 -37.19 -2.27
N ALA A 125 10.45 -36.71 -1.03
CA ALA A 125 11.10 -35.48 -0.60
C ALA A 125 12.64 -35.55 -0.71
N ASN A 126 13.21 -36.75 -0.52
CA ASN A 126 14.65 -37.00 -0.69
C ASN A 126 15.09 -37.02 -2.16
N ALA A 127 14.18 -37.29 -3.10
CA ALA A 127 14.44 -37.28 -4.54
C ALA A 127 14.34 -35.87 -5.18
N VAL A 128 13.80 -34.87 -4.47
CA VAL A 128 13.70 -33.49 -4.96
C VAL A 128 15.03 -32.76 -4.76
N ASN A 129 15.79 -32.62 -5.84
CA ASN A 129 17.06 -31.88 -5.87
C ASN A 129 16.88 -30.37 -5.58
N GLU A 130 17.90 -29.76 -4.96
CA GLU A 130 17.90 -28.42 -4.36
C GLU A 130 17.77 -27.22 -5.32
N THR A 131 17.55 -27.43 -6.61
CA THR A 131 17.72 -26.35 -7.59
C THR A 131 16.56 -25.37 -7.71
N GLU A 132 15.33 -25.66 -7.29
CA GLU A 132 14.26 -24.65 -7.28
C GLU A 132 13.27 -24.87 -6.13
N GLY A 133 13.08 -23.87 -5.28
CA GLY A 133 12.27 -23.91 -4.04
C GLY A 133 10.76 -24.17 -4.19
N ALA A 134 10.30 -24.68 -5.32
CA ALA A 134 8.89 -24.99 -5.61
C ALA A 134 8.47 -26.38 -5.09
N GLY A 135 9.27 -27.43 -5.32
CA GLY A 135 8.79 -28.82 -5.14
C GLY A 135 8.50 -29.27 -3.69
N LYS A 136 9.27 -28.79 -2.70
CA LYS A 136 9.10 -29.21 -1.29
C LYS A 136 7.84 -28.63 -0.65
N THR A 137 7.47 -27.40 -1.01
CA THR A 137 6.26 -26.74 -0.50
C THR A 137 5.01 -27.39 -1.07
N ASP A 138 5.04 -27.79 -2.35
CA ASP A 138 3.94 -28.51 -3.01
C ASP A 138 3.76 -29.93 -2.45
N LEU A 139 4.87 -30.64 -2.18
CA LEU A 139 4.83 -31.92 -1.47
C LEU A 139 4.19 -31.77 -0.09
N PHE A 140 4.60 -30.76 0.69
CA PHE A 140 3.99 -30.50 1.99
C PHE A 140 2.51 -30.11 1.85
N ALA A 141 2.14 -29.32 0.83
CA ALA A 141 0.76 -28.95 0.55
C ALA A 141 -0.12 -30.15 0.20
N SER A 142 0.44 -31.21 -0.38
CA SER A 142 -0.28 -32.45 -0.71
C SER A 142 -0.64 -33.32 0.51
N LEU A 143 0.00 -33.10 1.66
CA LEU A 143 -0.27 -33.86 2.88
C LEU A 143 -1.66 -33.55 3.46
N ASN A 144 -2.23 -34.53 4.16
CA ASN A 144 -3.46 -34.30 4.90
C ASN A 144 -3.23 -33.35 6.09
N VAL A 145 -4.30 -32.73 6.58
CA VAL A 145 -4.22 -31.69 7.62
C VAL A 145 -3.66 -32.21 8.94
N GLU A 146 -4.01 -33.44 9.34
CA GLU A 146 -3.55 -34.05 10.59
C GLU A 146 -2.04 -34.30 10.57
N GLU A 147 -1.54 -34.81 9.45
CA GLU A 147 -0.13 -35.06 9.25
C GLU A 147 0.68 -33.77 9.20
N LYS A 148 0.20 -32.73 8.49
CA LYS A 148 0.80 -31.40 8.50
C LYS A 148 0.95 -30.85 9.93
N LYS A 149 -0.10 -30.98 10.75
CA LYS A 149 -0.10 -30.54 12.15
C LYS A 149 0.93 -31.33 12.98
N SER A 150 0.97 -32.65 12.83
CA SER A 150 1.91 -33.53 13.54
C SER A 150 3.37 -33.21 13.23
N LEU A 151 3.70 -32.99 11.97
CA LEU A 151 5.06 -32.67 11.51
C LEU A 151 5.55 -31.32 12.03
N LEU A 152 4.70 -30.30 11.98
CA LEU A 152 5.04 -28.96 12.47
C LEU A 152 5.16 -28.93 13.99
N ASN A 153 4.29 -29.65 14.71
CA ASN A 153 4.42 -29.86 16.16
C ASN A 153 5.76 -30.48 16.53
N ARG A 154 6.12 -31.57 15.85
CA ARG A 154 7.38 -32.27 16.08
C ARG A 154 8.58 -31.36 15.79
N PHE A 155 8.49 -30.54 14.75
CA PHE A 155 9.54 -29.59 14.40
C PHE A 155 9.74 -28.53 15.47
N GLN A 156 8.65 -27.90 15.90
CA GLN A 156 8.65 -26.87 16.93
C GLN A 156 9.13 -27.38 18.30
N ALA A 157 8.79 -28.63 18.65
CA ALA A 157 9.27 -29.27 19.88
C ALA A 157 10.75 -29.70 19.82
N SER A 158 11.33 -29.80 18.62
CA SER A 158 12.70 -30.31 18.41
C SER A 158 13.79 -29.25 18.30
N ASP A 159 13.42 -27.97 18.34
CA ASP A 159 14.34 -26.86 18.09
C ASP A 159 13.92 -25.63 18.91
N ASP A 160 14.73 -25.28 19.91
CA ASP A 160 14.49 -24.15 20.83
C ASP A 160 14.40 -22.80 20.12
N ARG A 161 14.89 -22.69 18.88
CA ARG A 161 14.67 -21.50 18.06
C ARG A 161 13.20 -21.30 17.74
N TYR A 162 12.40 -22.36 17.68
CA TYR A 162 10.99 -22.37 17.30
C TYR A 162 10.03 -22.64 18.46
N SER A 163 10.51 -23.10 19.62
CA SER A 163 9.70 -23.24 20.84
C SER A 163 9.08 -21.91 21.30
N ASN A 164 9.63 -20.78 20.83
CA ASN A 164 9.14 -19.42 21.05
C ASN A 164 8.58 -18.71 19.80
N PHE A 165 8.28 -19.40 18.69
CA PHE A 165 7.79 -18.73 17.48
C PHE A 165 6.31 -18.32 17.54
N VAL A 166 6.12 -17.12 18.10
CA VAL A 166 5.36 -15.98 17.56
C VAL A 166 3.84 -16.16 17.26
N PHE A 167 3.05 -15.41 18.06
CA PHE A 167 1.63 -15.05 17.90
C PHE A 167 0.53 -16.07 18.22
N PRO A 168 0.30 -16.40 19.48
CA PRO A 168 -1.02 -16.83 19.93
C PRO A 168 -1.98 -15.64 19.87
N HIS A 169 -1.70 -14.57 20.62
CA HIS A 169 -2.67 -13.49 20.87
C HIS A 169 -3.26 -12.81 19.62
N LEU A 170 -2.48 -12.27 18.68
CA LEU A 170 -3.06 -11.56 17.51
C LEU A 170 -3.74 -12.49 16.47
N ARG A 171 -3.27 -13.74 16.34
CA ARG A 171 -3.93 -14.76 15.51
C ARG A 171 -5.24 -15.23 16.15
N THR A 172 -5.23 -15.39 17.47
CA THR A 172 -6.34 -15.90 18.26
C THR A 172 -7.50 -14.91 18.41
N TYR A 173 -7.31 -13.64 18.02
CA TYR A 173 -8.40 -12.66 17.91
C TYR A 173 -8.92 -12.47 16.47
N ASN A 174 -8.45 -13.17 15.43
CA ASN A 174 -8.73 -12.90 13.99
C ASN A 174 -8.21 -11.55 13.48
N GLY A 175 -7.11 -11.04 14.05
CA GLY A 175 -6.58 -9.71 13.72
C GLY A 175 -5.32 -9.69 12.91
N PHE A 176 -4.46 -10.66 13.18
CA PHE A 176 -3.31 -10.94 12.35
C PHE A 176 -3.76 -11.66 11.09
N GLU A 177 -3.44 -11.07 9.95
CA GLU A 177 -3.65 -11.70 8.65
C GLU A 177 -2.26 -11.90 8.03
N ASP A 178 -1.82 -13.16 7.94
CA ASP A 178 -0.47 -13.55 7.48
C ASP A 178 -0.10 -12.89 6.14
N GLU A 179 -1.07 -12.75 5.23
CA GLU A 179 -0.86 -12.14 3.90
C GLU A 179 -0.59 -10.62 3.97
N LEU A 180 -0.95 -9.98 5.08
CA LEU A 180 -0.89 -8.54 5.30
C LEU A 180 0.16 -8.14 6.36
N THR A 181 1.08 -9.04 6.72
CA THR A 181 2.24 -8.71 7.56
C THR A 181 3.24 -7.80 6.83
N LEU A 182 3.95 -6.95 7.59
CA LEU A 182 5.05 -6.12 7.11
C LEU A 182 6.43 -6.80 7.20
N ARG A 183 6.52 -8.06 7.65
CA ARG A 183 7.82 -8.77 7.72
C ARG A 183 8.59 -8.79 6.40
N PRO A 184 8.00 -9.12 5.23
CA PRO A 184 8.71 -9.06 3.95
C PRO A 184 9.24 -7.66 3.62
N VAL A 185 8.54 -6.63 4.11
CA VAL A 185 8.96 -5.23 3.93
C VAL A 185 10.19 -4.92 4.77
N ALA A 186 10.29 -5.41 6.00
CA ALA A 186 11.50 -5.25 6.83
C ALA A 186 12.73 -5.83 6.13
N VAL A 187 12.62 -7.07 5.64
CA VAL A 187 13.69 -7.75 4.90
C VAL A 187 14.09 -6.95 3.65
N ARG A 188 13.11 -6.58 2.82
CA ARG A 188 13.39 -5.82 1.59
C ARG A 188 13.96 -4.43 1.88
N LEU A 189 13.53 -3.79 2.97
CA LEU A 189 14.04 -2.49 3.40
C LEU A 189 15.51 -2.60 3.85
N SER A 190 15.88 -3.62 4.62
CA SER A 190 17.28 -3.93 4.96
C SER A 190 18.11 -4.11 3.69
N GLU A 191 17.63 -4.87 2.72
CA GLU A 191 18.34 -5.05 1.44
C GLU A 191 18.58 -3.71 0.72
N ILE A 192 17.53 -2.90 0.55
CA ILE A 192 17.60 -1.62 -0.17
C ILE A 192 18.53 -0.63 0.55
N LEU A 193 18.46 -0.53 1.88
CA LEU A 193 19.33 0.35 2.65
C LEU A 193 20.81 -0.03 2.49
N ASN A 194 21.11 -1.30 2.22
CA ASN A 194 22.47 -1.81 2.04
C ASN A 194 22.90 -1.93 0.56
N GLU A 195 22.02 -1.67 -0.42
CA GLU A 195 22.35 -1.75 -1.87
C GLU A 195 23.51 -0.82 -2.27
N SER A 196 23.73 0.28 -1.54
CA SER A 196 24.75 1.29 -1.86
C SER A 196 26.15 0.94 -1.34
N GLY A 197 26.36 -0.24 -0.71
CA GLY A 197 27.66 -0.68 -0.21
C GLY A 197 28.21 0.13 0.98
N LEU A 198 27.36 0.93 1.63
CA LEU A 198 27.73 1.80 2.74
C LEU A 198 27.92 1.01 4.05
N SER A 199 28.93 1.41 4.82
CA SER A 199 29.21 0.90 6.16
C SER A 199 28.83 1.97 7.20
N PRO A 200 28.27 1.59 8.37
CA PRO A 200 27.90 0.23 8.76
C PRO A 200 26.65 -0.28 8.03
N ARG A 201 26.52 -1.62 7.95
CA ARG A 201 25.29 -2.24 7.44
C ARG A 201 24.13 -1.87 8.34
N VAL A 202 23.00 -1.53 7.73
CA VAL A 202 21.76 -1.21 8.44
C VAL A 202 20.89 -2.44 8.45
N ASP A 203 20.73 -3.05 9.62
CA ASP A 203 19.74 -4.10 9.83
C ASP A 203 18.44 -3.48 10.37
N VAL A 204 17.33 -3.73 9.68
CA VAL A 204 16.00 -3.26 10.08
C VAL A 204 15.43 -4.26 11.08
N LYS A 205 15.42 -3.85 12.35
CA LYS A 205 14.72 -4.59 13.40
C LYS A 205 13.21 -4.57 13.12
N PHE A 206 12.51 -5.63 13.49
CA PHE A 206 11.07 -5.74 13.30
C PHE A 206 10.37 -5.93 14.64
N ALA A 207 9.40 -5.07 14.94
CA ALA A 207 8.53 -5.24 16.10
C ALA A 207 7.23 -5.92 15.67
N GLU A 208 7.01 -7.08 16.25
CA GLU A 208 5.91 -7.98 15.96
C GLU A 208 4.53 -7.43 16.30
N ASP A 209 4.47 -6.50 17.25
CA ASP A 209 3.26 -5.80 17.64
C ASP A 209 3.56 -4.30 17.74
N CYS A 210 2.83 -3.50 16.95
CA CYS A 210 2.99 -2.04 16.97
C CYS A 210 2.53 -1.36 18.27
N LEU A 211 1.78 -2.03 19.15
CA LEU A 211 1.35 -1.52 20.46
C LEU A 211 2.07 -2.19 21.65
N ASN A 212 2.98 -3.12 21.39
CA ASN A 212 3.80 -3.80 22.38
C ASN A 212 5.26 -3.94 21.92
N ALA A 213 5.91 -2.80 21.68
CA ALA A 213 7.26 -2.73 21.11
C ALA A 213 8.31 -2.17 22.09
N ASP A 214 7.98 -1.94 23.37
CA ASP A 214 8.86 -1.22 24.32
C ASP A 214 10.24 -1.84 24.44
N GLU A 215 10.33 -3.17 24.50
CA GLU A 215 11.61 -3.86 24.67
C GLU A 215 12.56 -3.58 23.51
N ILE A 216 12.07 -3.66 22.27
CA ILE A 216 12.88 -3.39 21.08
C ILE A 216 13.17 -1.90 20.94
N VAL A 217 12.21 -1.03 21.28
CA VAL A 217 12.38 0.43 21.27
C VAL A 217 13.45 0.87 22.26
N ASN A 218 13.45 0.31 23.48
CA ASN A 218 14.40 0.66 24.54
C ASN A 218 15.82 0.16 24.25
N THR A 219 15.95 -0.92 23.48
CA THR A 219 17.25 -1.49 23.05
C THR A 219 17.73 -0.96 21.70
N LEU A 220 17.02 0.02 21.11
CA LEU A 220 17.38 0.61 19.83
C LEU A 220 18.57 1.57 20.01
N GLU A 221 19.62 1.40 19.21
CA GLU A 221 20.84 2.21 19.25
C GLU A 221 20.82 3.32 18.18
N PRO A 222 21.58 4.40 18.34
CA PRO A 222 21.77 5.43 17.31
C PRO A 222 22.09 4.83 15.93
N GLY A 223 21.38 5.29 14.88
CA GLY A 223 21.56 4.80 13.51
C GLY A 223 20.78 3.53 13.18
N GLN A 224 20.10 2.89 14.14
CA GLN A 224 19.27 1.72 13.88
C GLN A 224 17.86 2.09 13.38
N VAL A 225 17.26 1.15 12.65
CA VAL A 225 15.91 1.24 12.10
C VAL A 225 15.05 0.15 12.74
N LEU A 226 13.86 0.51 13.18
CA LEU A 226 12.82 -0.39 13.65
C LEU A 226 11.58 -0.24 12.75
N LEU A 227 11.05 -1.33 12.21
CA LEU A 227 9.74 -1.37 11.58
C LEU A 227 8.72 -2.01 12.52
N LEU A 228 7.69 -1.26 12.89
CA LEU A 228 6.53 -1.79 13.59
C LEU A 228 5.64 -2.58 12.61
N GLU A 229 4.99 -3.64 13.13
CA GLU A 229 3.98 -4.40 12.39
C GLU A 229 2.80 -3.51 11.94
N ASN A 230 2.01 -4.04 11.01
CA ASN A 230 0.87 -3.40 10.36
C ASN A 230 -0.09 -2.77 11.38
N VAL A 231 -0.10 -1.44 11.43
CA VAL A 231 -0.92 -0.71 12.41
C VAL A 231 -2.43 -0.95 12.23
N ARG A 232 -2.87 -1.43 11.06
CA ARG A 232 -4.28 -1.75 10.83
C ARG A 232 -4.72 -3.10 11.40
N PHE A 233 -3.82 -3.91 11.94
CA PHE A 233 -4.22 -5.03 12.79
C PHE A 233 -4.96 -4.55 14.05
N TYR A 234 -4.83 -3.26 14.39
CA TYR A 234 -5.72 -2.58 15.31
C TYR A 234 -6.77 -1.74 14.57
N SER A 235 -8.04 -2.05 14.81
CA SER A 235 -9.17 -1.28 14.30
C SER A 235 -9.16 0.18 14.80
N ASP A 236 -8.51 0.42 15.94
CA ASP A 236 -8.27 1.74 16.53
C ASP A 236 -7.57 2.69 15.54
N GLU A 237 -6.73 2.20 14.61
CA GLU A 237 -6.05 3.06 13.63
C GLU A 237 -7.02 3.88 12.80
N ASN A 238 -8.16 3.31 12.38
CA ASN A 238 -9.16 4.00 11.54
C ASN A 238 -10.50 4.18 12.27
N SER A 239 -10.53 4.12 13.59
CA SER A 239 -11.79 4.24 14.34
C SER A 239 -12.44 5.61 14.11
N ARG A 240 -13.78 5.65 14.05
CA ARG A 240 -14.53 6.91 14.03
C ARG A 240 -14.50 7.62 15.39
N LYS A 241 -14.24 6.87 16.47
CA LYS A 241 -14.20 7.41 17.84
C LYS A 241 -12.81 7.95 18.14
N GLY A 242 -12.70 9.25 18.36
CA GLY A 242 -11.43 9.90 18.69
C GLY A 242 -10.77 9.39 19.97
N SER A 243 -11.54 8.87 20.93
CA SER A 243 -11.01 8.28 22.16
C SER A 243 -10.23 6.98 21.90
N GLU A 244 -10.74 6.09 21.05
CA GLU A 244 -10.07 4.84 20.66
C GLU A 244 -8.76 5.14 19.93
N ARG A 245 -8.82 6.04 18.93
CA ARG A 245 -7.63 6.47 18.19
C ARG A 245 -6.58 7.12 19.09
N ARG A 246 -7.01 7.94 20.06
CA ARG A 246 -6.11 8.64 20.98
C ARG A 246 -5.35 7.67 21.88
N ILE A 247 -5.97 6.58 22.34
CA ILE A 247 -5.29 5.56 23.15
C ILE A 247 -4.16 4.90 22.34
N MET A 248 -4.46 4.50 21.11
CA MET A 248 -3.47 3.94 20.19
C MET A 248 -2.34 4.95 19.90
N ALA A 249 -2.70 6.21 19.62
CA ALA A 249 -1.75 7.26 19.33
C ALA A 249 -0.84 7.57 20.53
N GLN A 250 -1.37 7.63 21.76
CA GLN A 250 -0.58 7.81 22.98
C GLN A 250 0.45 6.69 23.16
N ARG A 251 0.04 5.45 22.87
CA ARG A 251 0.92 4.29 22.96
C ARG A 251 2.05 4.31 21.94
N ILE A 252 1.77 4.62 20.68
CA ILE A 252 2.83 4.69 19.66
C ILE A 252 3.69 5.95 19.86
N ALA A 253 3.09 7.07 20.27
CA ALA A 253 3.79 8.31 20.58
C ALA A 253 4.84 8.13 21.69
N SER A 254 4.61 7.23 22.66
CA SER A 254 5.61 6.98 23.72
C SER A 254 6.90 6.34 23.22
N TYR A 255 6.95 5.84 21.98
CA TYR A 255 8.16 5.23 21.42
C TYR A 255 9.14 6.23 20.83
N GLY A 256 8.77 7.49 20.61
CA GLY A 256 9.68 8.45 19.99
C GLY A 256 9.51 9.88 20.42
N ASP A 257 10.58 10.65 20.20
CA ASP A 257 10.69 12.06 20.53
C ASP A 257 10.05 12.95 19.45
N TYR A 258 10.21 12.59 18.17
CA TYR A 258 9.76 13.39 17.03
C TYR A 258 8.86 12.60 16.08
N PHE A 259 7.95 13.29 15.40
CA PHE A 259 7.09 12.69 14.38
C PHE A 259 7.35 13.26 13.00
N VAL A 260 7.53 12.37 12.03
CA VAL A 260 7.69 12.66 10.61
C VAL A 260 6.62 11.90 9.83
N SER A 261 5.86 12.60 9.00
CA SER A 261 4.93 11.99 8.07
C SER A 261 5.53 11.96 6.67
N ASP A 262 5.67 10.77 6.10
CA ASP A 262 6.16 10.55 4.73
C ASP A 262 5.21 9.65 3.92
N ALA A 263 3.92 9.68 4.26
CA ALA A 263 2.88 8.84 3.68
C ALA A 263 1.78 9.71 3.02
N PHE A 264 2.09 10.29 1.86
CA PHE A 264 1.14 11.13 1.11
C PHE A 264 -0.17 10.38 0.76
N GLY A 265 -0.08 9.11 0.38
CA GLY A 265 -1.25 8.29 0.04
C GLY A 265 -2.28 8.15 1.17
N THR A 266 -1.90 8.43 2.43
CA THR A 266 -2.79 8.37 3.59
C THR A 266 -3.11 9.73 4.22
N CYS A 267 -2.54 10.85 3.74
CA CYS A 267 -2.70 12.16 4.39
C CYS A 267 -4.11 12.74 4.30
N HIS A 268 -4.93 12.27 3.35
CA HIS A 268 -6.33 12.65 3.22
C HIS A 268 -7.25 11.99 4.28
N ARG A 269 -6.73 11.04 5.08
CA ARG A 269 -7.52 10.30 6.08
C ARG A 269 -7.59 11.08 7.39
N ILE A 270 -8.72 11.76 7.60
CA ILE A 270 -8.98 12.54 8.82
C ILE A 270 -9.11 11.67 10.08
N ASN A 271 -9.59 10.43 9.93
CA ASN A 271 -9.76 9.48 11.03
C ASN A 271 -8.61 8.46 11.02
N SER A 272 -7.37 8.92 11.22
CA SER A 272 -6.19 8.04 11.33
C SER A 272 -5.40 8.36 12.58
N ALA A 273 -5.25 7.37 13.46
CA ALA A 273 -4.49 7.51 14.70
C ALA A 273 -3.03 7.90 14.39
N THR A 274 -2.40 7.18 13.47
CA THR A 274 -1.00 7.44 13.09
C THR A 274 -0.75 8.72 12.31
N MET A 275 -1.70 9.18 11.48
CA MET A 275 -1.50 10.40 10.67
C MET A 275 -1.91 11.69 11.39
N VAL A 276 -2.92 11.64 12.25
CA VAL A 276 -3.54 12.85 12.86
C VAL A 276 -3.33 12.88 14.36
N ASP A 277 -3.59 11.78 15.06
CA ASP A 277 -3.62 11.80 16.51
C ASP A 277 -2.23 11.69 17.14
N ILE A 278 -1.27 10.96 16.54
CA ILE A 278 0.14 10.94 17.02
C ILE A 278 0.77 12.33 17.05
N PRO A 279 0.81 13.11 15.94
CA PRO A 279 1.38 14.46 15.98
C PRO A 279 0.61 15.39 16.92
N ALA A 280 -0.70 15.18 17.11
CA ALA A 280 -1.48 15.93 18.08
C ALA A 280 -1.10 15.60 19.53
N VAL A 281 -0.79 14.33 19.83
CA VAL A 281 -0.32 13.89 21.15
C VAL A 281 1.09 14.42 21.44
N LEU A 282 2.00 14.35 20.48
CA LEU A 282 3.37 14.86 20.62
C LEU A 282 3.44 16.40 20.60
N GLY A 283 2.40 17.08 20.09
CA GLY A 283 2.35 18.53 19.97
C GLY A 283 3.16 19.10 18.81
N HIS A 284 3.77 18.25 17.99
CA HIS A 284 4.56 18.65 16.82
C HIS A 284 4.56 17.57 15.73
N GLY A 285 4.92 17.97 14.51
CA GLY A 285 5.15 17.05 13.39
C GLY A 285 5.83 17.74 12.21
N GLY A 286 6.61 16.98 11.47
CA GLY A 286 7.25 17.41 10.22
C GLY A 286 6.90 16.50 9.05
N THR A 287 7.27 16.91 7.84
CA THR A 287 7.12 16.12 6.62
C THR A 287 8.43 15.44 6.26
N GLY A 288 8.38 14.17 5.85
CA GLY A 288 9.49 13.55 5.13
C GLY A 288 9.60 14.09 3.71
N TYR A 289 10.63 13.67 2.97
CA TYR A 289 10.91 14.23 1.65
C TYR A 289 9.85 13.88 0.60
N LEU A 290 9.25 12.69 0.66
CA LEU A 290 8.18 12.31 -0.27
C LEU A 290 6.99 13.24 -0.05
N LEU A 291 6.50 13.33 1.18
CA LEU A 291 5.35 14.20 1.49
C LEU A 291 5.65 15.68 1.20
N GLN A 292 6.86 16.14 1.51
CA GLN A 292 7.29 17.52 1.22
C GLN A 292 7.29 17.80 -0.28
N SER A 293 7.80 16.87 -1.10
CA SER A 293 7.85 17.02 -2.55
C SER A 293 6.44 17.11 -3.16
N GLU A 294 5.51 16.27 -2.68
CA GLU A 294 4.11 16.28 -3.09
C GLU A 294 3.44 17.59 -2.70
N ILE A 295 3.54 18.01 -1.43
CA ILE A 295 3.00 19.29 -0.96
C ILE A 295 3.55 20.46 -1.79
N SER A 296 4.85 20.44 -2.09
CA SER A 296 5.51 21.49 -2.87
C SER A 296 5.00 21.53 -4.32
N ALA A 297 4.81 20.37 -4.95
CA ALA A 297 4.25 20.27 -6.29
C ALA A 297 2.82 20.82 -6.34
N TYR A 298 1.95 20.40 -5.41
CA TYR A 298 0.58 20.91 -5.32
C TYR A 298 0.54 22.41 -5.00
N SER A 299 1.42 22.90 -4.13
CA SER A 299 1.48 24.32 -3.75
C SER A 299 1.85 25.21 -4.93
N LYS A 300 2.80 24.77 -5.78
CA LYS A 300 3.18 25.50 -7.00
C LYS A 300 2.00 25.64 -7.97
N ILE A 301 1.26 24.55 -8.17
CA ILE A 301 0.09 24.53 -9.07
C ILE A 301 -1.03 25.42 -8.53
N LEU A 302 -1.42 25.23 -7.27
CA LEU A 302 -2.55 25.96 -6.67
C LEU A 302 -2.23 27.44 -6.41
N GLY A 303 -0.99 27.73 -6.04
CA GLY A 303 -0.48 29.07 -5.75
C GLY A 303 -0.15 29.92 -6.99
N GLY A 304 -0.23 29.36 -8.20
CA GLY A 304 0.02 30.09 -9.44
C GLY A 304 1.50 30.34 -9.76
N ALA A 305 2.42 29.71 -9.02
CA ALA A 305 3.86 29.77 -9.28
C ALA A 305 4.33 28.73 -10.32
N ALA A 306 3.45 27.87 -10.79
CA ALA A 306 3.75 26.89 -11.83
C ALA A 306 3.91 27.57 -13.20
N PRO A 307 4.95 27.22 -14.00
CA PRO A 307 5.10 27.71 -15.36
C PRO A 307 3.88 27.36 -16.21
N ARG A 308 3.43 28.31 -17.04
CA ARG A 308 2.36 28.07 -18.02
C ARG A 308 2.96 27.71 -19.39
N PRO A 309 2.28 26.90 -20.21
CA PRO A 309 0.94 26.34 -19.98
C PRO A 309 0.94 25.15 -18.98
N ILE A 310 -0.07 25.10 -18.12
CA ILE A 310 -0.33 24.00 -17.20
C ILE A 310 -1.29 23.02 -17.87
N VAL A 311 -0.82 21.79 -18.09
CA VAL A 311 -1.61 20.70 -18.67
C VAL A 311 -2.00 19.69 -17.59
N ALA A 312 -3.30 19.47 -17.40
CA ALA A 312 -3.81 18.39 -16.56
C ALA A 312 -4.14 17.17 -17.42
N ILE A 313 -3.66 15.99 -17.01
CA ILE A 313 -3.95 14.72 -17.69
C ILE A 313 -4.75 13.85 -16.73
N VAL A 314 -5.99 13.53 -17.10
CA VAL A 314 -6.92 12.80 -16.24
C VAL A 314 -7.44 11.56 -16.96
N GLY A 315 -7.08 10.40 -16.42
CA GLY A 315 -7.60 9.09 -16.85
C GLY A 315 -8.39 8.39 -15.76
N GLY A 316 -9.08 7.31 -16.13
CA GLY A 316 -9.77 6.42 -15.18
C GLY A 316 -11.00 5.76 -15.77
N THR A 317 -11.81 5.17 -14.89
CA THR A 317 -13.04 4.45 -15.27
C THR A 317 -14.33 5.19 -14.95
N LYS A 318 -14.34 6.14 -14.01
CA LYS A 318 -15.54 6.83 -13.55
C LYS A 318 -15.38 8.35 -13.54
N VAL A 319 -16.41 9.04 -14.03
CA VAL A 319 -16.50 10.51 -14.07
C VAL A 319 -16.83 11.10 -12.70
N SER A 320 -17.79 10.48 -12.00
CA SER A 320 -18.29 10.90 -10.68
C SER A 320 -17.17 11.18 -9.68
N ASP A 321 -16.15 10.33 -9.66
CA ASP A 321 -15.09 10.36 -8.66
C ASP A 321 -14.08 11.49 -8.90
N LYS A 322 -14.08 12.08 -10.10
CA LYS A 322 -13.04 13.02 -10.57
C LYS A 322 -13.59 14.41 -10.86
N ILE A 323 -14.90 14.56 -11.02
CA ILE A 323 -15.52 15.83 -11.41
C ILE A 323 -15.24 16.94 -10.41
N LEU A 324 -15.38 16.68 -9.11
CA LEU A 324 -15.12 17.68 -8.08
C LEU A 324 -13.67 18.19 -8.11
N LEU A 325 -12.71 17.28 -8.35
CA LEU A 325 -11.30 17.64 -8.51
C LEU A 325 -11.10 18.52 -9.75
N LEU A 326 -11.69 18.11 -10.88
CA LEU A 326 -11.57 18.82 -12.15
C LEU A 326 -12.16 20.24 -12.07
N GLU A 327 -13.32 20.40 -11.43
CA GLU A 327 -13.95 21.72 -11.19
C GLU A 327 -13.05 22.63 -10.35
N HIS A 328 -12.40 22.10 -9.31
CA HIS A 328 -11.50 22.89 -8.45
C HIS A 328 -10.22 23.35 -9.16
N ILE A 329 -9.71 22.56 -10.11
CA ILE A 329 -8.46 22.90 -10.83
C ILE A 329 -8.71 23.63 -12.16
N MET A 330 -9.97 23.71 -12.63
CA MET A 330 -10.32 24.29 -13.93
C MET A 330 -9.75 25.69 -14.12
N ASN A 331 -9.91 26.56 -13.11
CA ASN A 331 -9.41 27.93 -13.13
C ASN A 331 -7.88 28.05 -12.97
N LYS A 332 -7.15 26.94 -12.89
CA LYS A 332 -5.70 26.90 -12.66
C LYS A 332 -4.94 26.34 -13.86
N ILE A 333 -5.59 25.56 -14.71
CA ILE A 333 -4.97 24.88 -15.85
C ILE A 333 -5.22 25.65 -17.15
N ASP A 334 -4.44 25.36 -18.20
CA ASP A 334 -4.63 25.90 -19.56
C ASP A 334 -5.19 24.82 -20.49
N CYS A 335 -4.84 23.55 -20.24
CA CYS A 335 -5.28 22.42 -21.04
C CYS A 335 -5.65 21.23 -20.16
N LEU A 336 -6.70 20.49 -20.56
CA LEU A 336 -7.16 19.27 -19.92
C LEU A 336 -7.21 18.13 -20.95
N ILE A 337 -6.40 17.10 -20.75
CA ILE A 337 -6.40 15.87 -21.54
C ILE A 337 -7.18 14.79 -20.80
N ILE A 338 -8.25 14.27 -21.42
CA ILE A 338 -9.12 13.26 -20.81
C ILE A 338 -8.91 11.90 -21.47
N GLY A 339 -8.42 10.93 -20.70
CA GLY A 339 -8.09 9.58 -21.15
C GLY A 339 -8.88 8.46 -20.46
N GLY A 340 -8.66 7.23 -20.93
CA GLY A 340 -9.30 6.03 -20.37
C GLY A 340 -10.80 5.95 -20.66
N ALA A 341 -11.52 5.11 -19.91
CA ALA A 341 -12.96 4.93 -20.14
C ALA A 341 -13.78 6.19 -19.83
N LEU A 342 -13.24 7.08 -18.99
CA LEU A 342 -13.78 8.40 -18.72
C LEU A 342 -14.04 9.23 -20.00
N ALA A 343 -13.12 9.14 -20.97
CA ALA A 343 -13.18 9.93 -22.20
C ALA A 343 -14.44 9.63 -23.04
N PHE A 344 -14.97 8.41 -22.94
CA PHE A 344 -16.16 8.00 -23.68
C PHE A 344 -17.42 8.77 -23.29
N THR A 345 -17.58 9.08 -22.00
CA THR A 345 -18.70 9.90 -21.54
C THR A 345 -18.63 11.30 -22.15
N PHE A 346 -17.44 11.90 -22.19
CA PHE A 346 -17.24 13.23 -22.80
C PHE A 346 -17.41 13.20 -24.33
N LEU A 347 -16.95 12.14 -25.00
CA LEU A 347 -17.16 11.97 -26.43
C LEU A 347 -18.65 11.81 -26.77
N LYS A 348 -19.38 11.00 -26.01
CA LYS A 348 -20.84 10.86 -26.17
C LYS A 348 -21.56 12.19 -25.93
N ALA A 349 -21.18 12.92 -24.88
CA ALA A 349 -21.71 14.24 -24.56
C ALA A 349 -21.44 15.29 -25.67
N ALA A 350 -20.28 15.18 -26.34
CA ALA A 350 -19.88 15.99 -27.49
C ALA A 350 -20.54 15.57 -28.82
N GLY A 351 -21.36 14.51 -28.83
CA GLY A 351 -22.13 14.08 -29.99
C GLY A 351 -21.51 12.93 -30.80
N TYR A 352 -20.42 12.31 -30.34
CA TYR A 352 -19.83 11.14 -31.01
C TYR A 352 -20.64 9.86 -30.74
N SER A 353 -20.65 8.95 -31.72
CA SER A 353 -21.32 7.66 -31.60
C SER A 353 -20.48 6.69 -30.79
N ILE A 354 -20.79 6.56 -29.49
CA ILE A 354 -20.16 5.63 -28.57
C ILE A 354 -21.18 4.58 -28.13
N VAL A 355 -20.93 3.30 -28.44
CA VAL A 355 -21.79 2.17 -28.02
C VAL A 355 -20.95 1.21 -27.17
N ILE A 356 -21.19 1.17 -25.86
CA ILE A 356 -20.47 0.28 -24.93
C ILE A 356 -21.42 -0.84 -24.52
N ARG A 357 -21.44 -1.98 -25.24
CA ARG A 357 -22.19 -3.13 -24.72
C ARG A 357 -21.53 -3.64 -23.43
N SER A 358 -22.32 -4.00 -22.43
CA SER A 358 -21.90 -4.87 -21.32
C SER A 358 -22.81 -6.10 -21.31
N THR A 359 -22.22 -7.30 -21.34
CA THR A 359 -22.96 -8.58 -21.30
C THR A 359 -23.31 -9.03 -19.88
N ARG A 360 -23.23 -8.15 -18.88
CA ARG A 360 -23.76 -8.35 -17.53
C ARG A 360 -24.44 -7.07 -17.04
N PRO A 361 -25.53 -7.16 -16.24
CA PRO A 361 -26.15 -5.99 -15.63
C PRO A 361 -25.18 -5.44 -14.59
N SER A 362 -24.32 -4.52 -15.03
CA SER A 362 -23.36 -3.68 -14.28
C SER A 362 -22.16 -3.32 -15.16
N PHE A 363 -22.37 -2.45 -16.14
CA PHE A 363 -21.31 -1.52 -16.55
C PHE A 363 -21.91 -0.19 -17.01
N GLU A 364 -23.08 -0.23 -17.65
CA GLU A 364 -23.95 0.95 -17.85
C GLU A 364 -24.84 1.18 -16.62
N ASP A 365 -25.47 0.14 -16.04
CA ASP A 365 -26.43 0.27 -14.92
C ASP A 365 -25.84 0.68 -13.56
N LYS A 366 -24.52 0.70 -13.39
CA LYS A 366 -23.87 1.10 -12.12
C LYS A 366 -23.23 2.49 -12.19
N TYR A 367 -23.17 3.09 -13.38
CA TYR A 367 -22.42 4.32 -13.65
C TYR A 367 -23.16 5.28 -14.59
N CYS A 368 -24.33 4.92 -15.09
CA CYS A 368 -25.37 5.82 -15.51
C CYS A 368 -26.47 5.76 -14.45
N GLU A 369 -26.40 6.64 -13.44
CA GLU A 369 -27.68 7.07 -12.85
C GLU A 369 -28.45 7.73 -13.98
N GLU A 370 -29.67 7.25 -14.21
CA GLU A 370 -30.57 7.71 -15.25
C GLU A 370 -30.58 9.24 -15.29
N GLN A 371 -30.31 9.79 -16.48
CA GLN A 371 -30.52 11.19 -16.90
C GLN A 371 -29.44 12.26 -16.61
N ASN A 372 -28.48 12.13 -15.69
CA ASN A 372 -27.65 13.29 -15.30
C ASN A 372 -26.18 13.34 -15.77
N ILE A 373 -25.56 12.23 -16.18
CA ILE A 373 -24.10 12.22 -16.43
C ILE A 373 -23.70 12.82 -17.78
N ASP A 374 -24.53 12.64 -18.81
CA ASP A 374 -24.30 13.29 -20.11
C ASP A 374 -24.50 14.81 -20.00
N GLU A 375 -25.48 15.27 -19.21
CA GLU A 375 -25.69 16.69 -18.92
C GLU A 375 -24.55 17.28 -18.09
N LEU A 376 -24.08 16.55 -17.09
CA LEU A 376 -22.93 16.92 -16.26
C LEU A 376 -21.64 17.01 -17.08
N ALA A 377 -21.41 16.09 -18.01
CA ALA A 377 -20.28 16.17 -18.94
C ALA A 377 -20.40 17.37 -19.89
N ARG A 378 -21.61 17.68 -20.39
CA ARG A 378 -21.85 18.88 -21.21
C ARG A 378 -21.63 20.17 -20.42
N SER A 379 -22.18 20.28 -19.21
CA SER A 379 -22.00 21.44 -18.34
C SER A 379 -20.52 21.64 -17.98
N PHE A 380 -19.79 20.55 -17.78
CA PHE A 380 -18.35 20.58 -17.58
C PHE A 380 -17.59 21.10 -18.81
N LEU A 381 -17.93 20.63 -20.02
CA LEU A 381 -17.33 21.13 -21.27
C LEU A 381 -17.60 22.62 -21.48
N LEU A 382 -18.80 23.10 -21.12
CA LEU A 382 -19.14 24.52 -21.16
C LEU A 382 -18.34 25.33 -20.14
N THR A 383 -18.18 24.80 -18.92
CA THR A 383 -17.39 25.43 -17.85
C THR A 383 -15.91 25.54 -18.25
N ALA A 384 -15.34 24.51 -18.87
CA ALA A 384 -13.97 24.58 -19.36
C ALA A 384 -13.78 25.66 -20.42
N ARG A 385 -14.75 25.83 -21.33
CA ARG A 385 -14.74 26.92 -22.31
C ARG A 385 -14.83 28.29 -21.66
N SER A 386 -15.67 28.47 -20.64
CA SER A 386 -15.77 29.76 -19.93
C SER A 386 -14.51 30.07 -19.11
N CYS A 387 -13.78 29.05 -18.66
CA CYS A 387 -12.47 29.17 -18.02
C CYS A 387 -11.30 29.29 -19.01
N ASN A 388 -11.55 29.34 -20.33
CA ASN A 388 -10.54 29.36 -21.39
C ASN A 388 -9.56 28.17 -21.32
N VAL A 389 -10.05 26.99 -20.94
CA VAL A 389 -9.29 25.73 -20.88
C VAL A 389 -9.52 24.92 -22.15
N GLU A 390 -8.43 24.56 -22.83
CA GLU A 390 -8.48 23.67 -23.99
C GLU A 390 -8.69 22.22 -23.54
N ILE A 391 -9.79 21.58 -23.95
CA ILE A 391 -10.04 20.16 -23.68
C ILE A 391 -9.62 19.31 -24.88
N LEU A 392 -8.74 18.34 -24.63
CA LEU A 392 -8.32 17.34 -25.60
C LEU A 392 -8.95 15.98 -25.26
N LEU A 393 -9.76 15.48 -26.19
CA LEU A 393 -10.41 14.17 -26.17
C LEU A 393 -9.79 13.22 -27.21
N PRO A 394 -10.00 11.90 -27.10
CA PRO A 394 -9.39 10.94 -28.01
C PRO A 394 -9.90 11.14 -29.42
N SER A 395 -8.97 11.26 -30.36
CA SER A 395 -9.27 11.31 -31.79
C SER A 395 -9.43 9.92 -32.42
N ASP A 396 -8.90 8.88 -31.77
CA ASP A 396 -9.01 7.48 -32.15
C ASP A 396 -8.90 6.54 -30.94
N HIS A 397 -9.23 5.26 -31.15
CA HIS A 397 -9.37 4.26 -30.11
C HIS A 397 -8.80 2.91 -30.55
N VAL A 398 -8.11 2.22 -29.65
CA VAL A 398 -7.65 0.84 -29.79
C VAL A 398 -8.64 -0.07 -29.07
N CYS A 399 -9.51 -0.72 -29.82
CA CYS A 399 -10.65 -1.47 -29.33
C CYS A 399 -10.52 -2.98 -29.57
N HIS A 400 -11.15 -3.82 -28.76
CA HIS A 400 -11.22 -5.26 -28.99
C HIS A 400 -12.66 -5.78 -28.84
N THR A 401 -13.01 -7.00 -29.27
CA THR A 401 -14.38 -7.53 -29.07
C THR A 401 -14.59 -8.06 -27.65
N ARG A 402 -13.54 -8.16 -26.84
CA ARG A 402 -13.57 -8.69 -25.47
C ARG A 402 -12.64 -7.88 -24.58
N CYS A 403 -12.92 -7.88 -23.27
CA CYS A 403 -12.08 -7.21 -22.28
C CYS A 403 -10.90 -8.10 -21.86
N GLU A 404 -10.07 -8.51 -22.83
CA GLU A 404 -8.88 -9.34 -22.62
C GLU A 404 -7.69 -8.80 -23.45
N PRO A 405 -6.44 -9.04 -23.01
CA PRO A 405 -5.27 -8.70 -23.81
C PRO A 405 -5.31 -9.41 -25.16
N THR A 406 -5.02 -8.68 -26.24
CA THR A 406 -5.00 -9.24 -27.59
C THR A 406 -3.92 -8.56 -28.41
N ASP A 407 -3.33 -9.30 -29.35
CA ASP A 407 -2.47 -8.76 -30.40
C ASP A 407 -3.30 -8.30 -31.61
N ALA A 408 -4.57 -8.68 -31.68
CA ALA A 408 -5.50 -8.37 -32.76
C ALA A 408 -6.50 -7.25 -32.39
N ALA A 409 -5.98 -6.14 -31.83
CA ALA A 409 -6.80 -4.98 -31.54
C ALA A 409 -7.18 -4.21 -32.82
N VAL A 410 -8.40 -3.68 -32.87
CA VAL A 410 -8.91 -2.85 -33.96
C VAL A 410 -8.70 -1.39 -33.61
N ILE A 411 -8.13 -0.61 -34.52
CA ILE A 411 -7.92 0.83 -34.33
C ILE A 411 -8.99 1.59 -35.12
N THR A 412 -9.72 2.50 -34.47
CA THR A 412 -10.72 3.34 -35.13
C THR A 412 -10.04 4.44 -35.97
N LYS A 413 -10.70 4.91 -37.02
CA LYS A 413 -10.19 6.01 -37.87
C LYS A 413 -10.49 7.39 -37.30
N ASP A 414 -11.46 7.47 -36.40
CA ASP A 414 -11.98 8.67 -35.76
C ASP A 414 -12.40 8.37 -34.32
N ALA A 415 -12.97 9.37 -33.66
CA ALA A 415 -13.39 9.29 -32.26
C ALA A 415 -14.64 8.41 -32.05
N ASN A 416 -15.28 7.91 -33.12
CA ASN A 416 -16.44 7.03 -33.02
C ASN A 416 -16.00 5.61 -32.64
N ALA A 417 -16.71 4.99 -31.69
CA ALA A 417 -16.45 3.62 -31.27
C ALA A 417 -17.47 2.68 -31.95
N PRO A 418 -17.05 1.70 -32.76
CA PRO A 418 -17.97 0.86 -33.54
C PRO A 418 -18.76 -0.11 -32.65
N ARG A 419 -20.01 -0.38 -33.06
CA ARG A 419 -21.06 -1.16 -32.36
C ARG A 419 -20.69 -2.54 -31.78
N ARG A 420 -19.52 -3.11 -32.10
CA ARG A 420 -19.13 -4.49 -31.75
C ARG A 420 -17.85 -4.61 -30.91
N LEU A 421 -17.26 -3.50 -30.45
CA LEU A 421 -15.99 -3.54 -29.73
C LEU A 421 -16.10 -3.02 -28.28
N HIS A 422 -15.52 -3.77 -27.35
CA HIS A 422 -15.30 -3.47 -25.94
C HIS A 422 -13.87 -2.99 -25.67
N GLY A 423 -13.76 -1.95 -24.82
CA GLY A 423 -12.49 -1.47 -24.25
C GLY A 423 -11.60 -0.73 -25.24
N ALA A 424 -11.56 0.60 -25.17
CA ALA A 424 -10.54 1.38 -25.88
C ALA A 424 -9.32 1.66 -25.01
N ARG A 425 -8.13 1.59 -25.61
CA ARG A 425 -6.95 2.35 -25.19
C ARG A 425 -6.65 3.45 -26.22
N TYR A 426 -6.04 4.54 -25.79
CA TYR A 426 -5.59 5.62 -26.66
C TYR A 426 -4.40 5.23 -27.55
N ARG A 427 -4.24 5.86 -28.72
CA ARG A 427 -3.10 5.68 -29.62
C ARG A 427 -1.84 6.44 -29.17
N SER A 428 -0.69 5.94 -29.62
CA SER A 428 0.63 6.56 -29.57
C SER A 428 0.87 7.75 -30.53
N ALA A 429 -0.05 8.07 -31.46
CA ALA A 429 0.13 9.19 -32.39
C ALA A 429 -0.20 10.55 -31.76
N ASP A 430 -1.08 10.58 -30.74
CA ASP A 430 -1.33 11.78 -29.93
C ASP A 430 -0.14 12.14 -29.02
N ARG A 431 0.86 11.25 -28.84
CA ARG A 431 2.16 11.65 -28.24
C ARG A 431 2.88 12.70 -29.07
N ARG A 432 2.63 12.79 -30.39
CA ARG A 432 3.36 13.71 -31.28
C ARG A 432 2.85 15.15 -31.26
N ARG A 433 1.67 15.43 -30.70
CA ARG A 433 1.22 16.81 -30.46
C ARG A 433 1.78 17.40 -29.16
N GLY A 434 2.31 16.57 -28.27
CA GLY A 434 3.24 16.96 -27.22
C GLY A 434 4.69 16.68 -27.66
N LYS A 435 5.24 17.51 -28.56
CA LYS A 435 6.65 17.38 -28.94
C LYS A 435 7.56 17.80 -27.78
N SER A 436 8.00 16.80 -27.02
CA SER A 436 9.33 16.62 -26.42
C SER A 436 9.20 16.01 -25.03
N ALA A 437 9.87 14.87 -24.84
CA ALA A 437 10.28 14.25 -23.58
C ALA A 437 9.15 13.79 -22.63
N TYR A 438 8.94 12.47 -22.49
CA TYR A 438 9.65 11.56 -21.58
C TYR A 438 9.10 10.14 -21.73
#